data_AF-A0A948AXR2-F1
#
_entry.id   AF-A0A948AXR2-F1
#
_cell.length_a   1.000
_cell.length_b   1.000
_cell.length_c   1.000
_cell.angle_alpha   90.00
_cell.angle_beta   90.00
_cell.angle_gamma   90.00
#
_symmetry.space_group_name_H-M   'P 1'
#
loop_
_entity.id
_entity.type
_entity.pdbx_description
1 polymer ?
#
loop_
_entity_poly.entity_id
_entity_poly.type
_entity_poly.pdbx_seq_one_letter_code
_entity_poly.pdbx_strand_id
1 'polypeptide(L)'
;MMRRLRTLVIGSLLWPGFSAPAMDVPLAWQDSGFSLSVYYDSRGQEIVFKKEPAYSGARVLRGALPVGKTRADSLPYAVDWDQRTLFLDRNRNLDLTDDLPLLAEETNDYRLTFGRIALGPEDSSVSRYLVSLTFSRFSANPTMEVQSGWSGTFVRGTQTWEVVFVDDLDGEWGGRDLLALAPASAPFRKDRGAKSLPPMQRLFFDGRQHEVSLTPGPEGTWVFSLQEVAAPMGQLILDGALIQRLVLLGGEDGKGRVVVLEQPGVAPLSVPAETYSVQRITLASTLGRFEAVRRQDLVVREGQSVSLAIGGPLMNAATVRRRGGSLAMNYTLKGRGGEEYEAPTAPPDSGNNLPRVAIFHGQRKIASGRFEYG
;
A
#
# COMPACT_ATOMS: atom_id res chain seq x y z
N MET A 1 8.14 -20.38 79.18
CA MET A 1 7.33 -19.32 78.53
C MET A 1 7.80 -19.19 77.08
N MET A 2 7.28 -20.04 76.18
CA MET A 2 7.65 -20.07 74.75
C MET A 2 6.62 -19.24 73.96
N ARG A 3 7.07 -18.19 73.25
CA ARG A 3 6.26 -17.48 72.25
C ARG A 3 6.62 -17.99 70.86
N ARG A 4 5.65 -18.62 70.19
CA ARG A 4 5.73 -18.99 68.77
C ARG A 4 5.57 -17.75 67.89
N LEU A 5 6.52 -17.48 67.00
CA LEU A 5 6.33 -16.58 65.86
C LEU A 5 5.46 -17.31 64.82
N ARG A 6 4.36 -16.68 64.40
CA ARG A 6 3.58 -17.10 63.23
C ARG A 6 4.17 -16.43 62.00
N THR A 7 4.67 -17.24 61.06
CA THR A 7 5.02 -16.81 59.71
C THR A 7 3.74 -16.42 58.97
N LEU A 8 3.65 -15.16 58.58
CA LEU A 8 2.57 -14.64 57.73
C LEU A 8 2.94 -14.95 56.27
N VAL A 9 2.19 -15.87 55.64
CA VAL A 9 2.28 -16.11 54.20
C VAL A 9 1.47 -15.00 53.50
N ILE A 10 2.16 -14.08 52.83
CA ILE A 10 1.52 -13.08 51.97
C ILE A 10 1.21 -13.78 50.65
N GLY A 11 -0.06 -14.14 50.45
CA GLY A 11 -0.56 -14.62 49.17
C GLY A 11 -0.49 -13.50 48.14
N SER A 12 0.20 -13.76 47.03
CA SER A 12 0.21 -12.90 45.85
C SER A 12 -1.18 -12.93 45.22
N LEU A 13 -1.98 -11.90 45.48
CA LEU A 13 -3.21 -11.64 44.74
C LEU A 13 -2.81 -11.22 43.32
N LEU A 14 -2.96 -12.14 42.36
CA LEU A 14 -2.91 -11.83 40.94
C LEU A 14 -4.10 -10.92 40.62
N TRP A 15 -3.82 -9.62 40.42
CA TRP A 15 -4.79 -8.72 39.82
C TRP A 15 -5.12 -9.20 38.41
N PRO A 16 -6.40 -9.24 38.00
CA PRO A 16 -6.74 -9.41 36.59
C PRO A 16 -6.08 -8.26 35.82
N GLY A 17 -5.30 -8.60 34.80
CA GLY A 17 -4.56 -7.63 34.00
C GLY A 17 -5.51 -6.60 33.41
N PHE A 18 -5.37 -5.35 33.83
CA PHE A 18 -5.95 -4.23 33.10
C PHE A 18 -5.31 -4.21 31.71
N SER A 19 -6.07 -4.55 30.68
CA SER A 19 -5.68 -4.18 29.32
C SER A 19 -5.60 -2.66 29.28
N ALA A 20 -4.51 -2.13 28.74
CA ALA A 20 -4.46 -0.71 28.43
C ALA A 20 -5.66 -0.35 27.53
N PRO A 21 -6.29 0.83 27.72
CA PRO A 21 -7.33 1.28 26.82
C PRO A 21 -6.77 1.38 25.40
N ALA A 22 -7.62 1.14 24.41
CA ALA A 22 -7.25 1.35 23.01
C ALA A 22 -6.90 2.82 22.77
N MET A 23 -5.87 3.05 21.96
CA MET A 23 -5.52 4.37 21.46
C MET A 23 -6.21 4.57 20.12
N ASP A 24 -7.12 5.53 20.06
CA ASP A 24 -7.83 5.89 18.84
C ASP A 24 -7.13 7.07 18.16
N VAL A 25 -6.75 6.86 16.90
CA VAL A 25 -6.10 7.87 16.06
C VAL A 25 -7.12 8.35 15.02
N PRO A 26 -7.65 9.58 15.14
CA PRO A 26 -8.51 10.13 14.12
C PRO A 26 -7.69 10.43 12.85
N LEU A 27 -8.18 9.95 11.72
CA LEU A 27 -7.63 10.20 10.40
C LEU A 27 -8.52 11.23 9.71
N ALA A 28 -7.98 12.42 9.49
CA ALA A 28 -8.67 13.52 8.85
C ALA A 28 -8.62 13.37 7.33
N TRP A 29 -9.73 13.65 6.67
CA TRP A 29 -9.82 13.65 5.21
C TRP A 29 -8.92 14.72 4.59
N GLN A 30 -8.30 14.38 3.46
CA GLN A 30 -7.42 15.24 2.68
C GLN A 30 -7.66 15.02 1.19
N ASP A 31 -7.52 16.10 0.42
CA ASP A 31 -7.93 16.19 -0.98
C ASP A 31 -6.79 15.95 -1.99
N SER A 32 -5.59 15.67 -1.48
CA SER A 32 -4.36 15.65 -2.26
C SER A 32 -3.23 14.88 -1.56
N GLY A 33 -2.24 14.50 -2.36
CA GLY A 33 -1.06 13.77 -1.91
C GLY A 33 -1.20 12.25 -1.98
N PHE A 34 -2.39 11.73 -2.31
CA PHE A 34 -2.68 10.30 -2.40
C PHE A 34 -2.75 9.80 -3.84
N SER A 35 -2.44 8.51 -4.02
CA SER A 35 -2.64 7.79 -5.28
C SER A 35 -2.95 6.31 -5.02
N LEU A 36 -4.19 5.91 -5.31
CA LEU A 36 -4.62 4.52 -5.35
C LEU A 36 -5.32 4.22 -6.68
N SER A 37 -4.72 3.38 -7.51
CA SER A 37 -5.37 2.88 -8.72
C SER A 37 -6.39 1.80 -8.38
N VAL A 38 -7.65 2.06 -8.70
CA VAL A 38 -8.75 1.10 -8.52
C VAL A 38 -8.99 0.41 -9.86
N TYR A 39 -8.78 -0.90 -9.86
CA TYR A 39 -9.12 -1.74 -11.01
C TYR A 39 -10.51 -2.30 -10.84
N TYR A 40 -11.34 -2.13 -11.87
CA TYR A 40 -12.64 -2.76 -11.92
C TYR A 40 -12.96 -3.23 -13.35
N ASP A 41 -13.75 -4.30 -13.43
CA ASP A 41 -14.20 -4.86 -14.70
C ASP A 41 -15.58 -4.32 -15.03
N SER A 42 -15.67 -3.47 -16.06
CA SER A 42 -16.94 -2.88 -16.52
C SER A 42 -17.70 -3.80 -17.49
N ARG A 43 -17.11 -4.94 -17.89
CA ARG A 43 -17.75 -5.88 -18.85
C ARG A 43 -19.07 -6.40 -18.29
N GLY A 44 -20.12 -6.33 -19.10
CA GLY A 44 -21.47 -6.78 -18.72
C GLY A 44 -22.19 -5.84 -17.74
N GLN A 45 -21.64 -4.65 -17.45
CA GLN A 45 -22.29 -3.62 -16.66
C GLN A 45 -23.06 -2.62 -17.52
N GLU A 46 -23.71 -3.08 -18.60
CA GLU A 46 -24.56 -2.19 -19.40
C GLU A 46 -25.66 -1.59 -18.52
N ILE A 47 -25.74 -0.26 -18.52
CA ILE A 47 -26.78 0.51 -17.84
C ILE A 47 -27.77 0.99 -18.89
N VAL A 48 -29.06 0.81 -18.59
CA VAL A 48 -30.15 1.40 -19.37
C VAL A 48 -30.66 2.63 -18.62
N PHE A 49 -30.37 3.80 -19.18
CA PHE A 49 -30.83 5.07 -18.63
C PHE A 49 -32.30 5.32 -18.97
N LYS A 50 -33.03 5.96 -18.06
CA LYS A 50 -34.41 6.42 -18.30
C LYS A 50 -34.44 7.60 -19.26
N LYS A 51 -33.43 8.47 -19.16
CA LYS A 51 -33.28 9.65 -20.00
C LYS A 51 -31.81 9.97 -20.20
N GLU A 52 -31.46 10.27 -21.44
CA GLU A 52 -30.10 10.56 -21.88
C GLU A 52 -30.03 11.95 -22.53
N PRO A 53 -28.89 12.65 -22.43
CA PRO A 53 -28.66 13.89 -23.16
C PRO A 53 -28.59 13.64 -24.67
N ALA A 54 -28.74 14.70 -25.46
CA ALA A 54 -28.48 14.64 -26.88
C ALA A 54 -26.96 14.52 -27.13
N TYR A 55 -26.49 13.32 -27.45
CA TYR A 55 -25.10 13.07 -27.81
C TYR A 55 -24.75 13.66 -29.19
N SER A 56 -23.50 14.06 -29.37
CA SER A 56 -22.99 14.63 -30.63
C SER A 56 -22.68 13.61 -31.72
N GLY A 57 -22.56 12.33 -31.36
CA GLY A 57 -22.21 11.28 -32.30
C GLY A 57 -22.53 9.88 -31.80
N ALA A 58 -22.15 8.89 -32.59
CA ALA A 58 -22.44 7.48 -32.30
C ALA A 58 -21.49 6.88 -31.25
N ARG A 59 -20.40 7.57 -30.89
CA ARG A 59 -19.35 7.04 -30.02
C ARG A 59 -19.64 7.37 -28.56
N VAL A 60 -20.57 6.62 -27.97
CA VAL A 60 -20.97 6.76 -26.57
C VAL A 60 -20.63 5.50 -25.80
N LEU A 61 -19.82 5.63 -24.75
CA LEU A 61 -19.57 4.55 -23.79
C LEU A 61 -20.51 4.71 -22.59
N ARG A 62 -21.09 3.61 -22.11
CA ARG A 62 -21.95 3.57 -20.93
C ARG A 62 -21.39 2.58 -19.92
N GLY A 63 -21.59 2.84 -18.64
CA GLY A 63 -21.19 1.91 -17.58
C GLY A 63 -21.58 2.42 -16.21
N ALA A 64 -21.03 1.78 -15.18
CA ALA A 64 -21.12 2.25 -13.80
C ALA A 64 -19.74 2.18 -13.12
N LEU A 65 -19.45 3.19 -12.30
CA LEU A 65 -18.27 3.22 -11.45
C LEU A 65 -18.55 2.41 -10.18
N PRO A 66 -17.58 1.65 -9.66
CA PRO A 66 -17.76 0.79 -8.48
C PRO A 66 -17.69 1.61 -7.18
N VAL A 67 -18.58 2.59 -7.02
CA VAL A 67 -18.70 3.38 -5.79
C VAL A 67 -19.59 2.61 -4.81
N GLY A 68 -19.17 2.46 -3.57
CA GLY A 68 -19.86 1.72 -2.52
C GLY A 68 -19.76 0.20 -2.65
N LYS A 69 -20.47 -0.50 -1.75
CA LYS A 69 -20.30 -1.94 -1.51
C LYS A 69 -21.03 -2.81 -2.53
N THR A 70 -22.17 -2.33 -3.01
CA THR A 70 -23.08 -3.13 -3.84
C THR A 70 -23.23 -2.52 -5.22
N ARG A 71 -23.72 -3.32 -6.17
CA ARG A 71 -24.08 -2.81 -7.50
C ARG A 71 -25.13 -1.68 -7.44
N ALA A 72 -25.98 -1.66 -6.41
CA ALA A 72 -26.95 -0.59 -6.22
C ALA A 72 -26.29 0.74 -5.81
N ASP A 73 -25.08 0.69 -5.27
CA ASP A 73 -24.30 1.88 -4.91
C ASP A 73 -23.47 2.41 -6.08
N SER A 74 -23.29 1.60 -7.13
CA SER A 74 -22.51 1.99 -8.30
C SER A 74 -23.03 3.30 -8.90
N LEU A 75 -22.12 4.09 -9.46
CA LEU A 75 -22.44 5.40 -10.03
C LEU A 75 -22.51 5.28 -11.55
N PRO A 76 -23.71 5.31 -12.17
CA PRO A 76 -23.85 5.21 -13.61
C PRO A 76 -23.21 6.39 -14.33
N TYR A 77 -22.70 6.14 -15.53
CA TYR A 77 -22.11 7.17 -16.38
C TYR A 77 -22.31 6.91 -17.87
N ALA A 78 -22.21 7.99 -18.65
CA ALA A 78 -22.00 7.94 -20.08
C ALA A 78 -20.86 8.88 -20.50
N VAL A 79 -20.04 8.46 -21.46
CA VAL A 79 -18.98 9.29 -22.05
C VAL A 79 -19.28 9.47 -23.53
N ASP A 80 -19.50 10.72 -23.95
CA ASP A 80 -19.52 11.12 -25.35
C ASP A 80 -18.08 11.41 -25.80
N TRP A 81 -17.53 10.52 -26.64
CA TRP A 81 -16.16 10.64 -27.14
C TRP A 81 -15.98 11.77 -28.16
N ASP A 82 -17.04 12.12 -28.88
CA ASP A 82 -17.02 13.14 -29.93
C ASP A 82 -17.04 14.54 -29.28
N GLN A 83 -17.86 14.71 -28.24
CA GLN A 83 -17.91 15.95 -27.44
C GLN A 83 -16.87 16.03 -26.33
N ARG A 84 -16.18 14.92 -26.00
CA ARG A 84 -15.21 14.84 -24.90
C ARG A 84 -15.85 15.17 -23.54
N THR A 85 -17.07 14.66 -23.35
CA THR A 85 -17.92 14.97 -22.21
C THR A 85 -18.26 13.70 -21.44
N LEU A 86 -18.15 13.77 -20.12
CA LEU A 86 -18.58 12.74 -19.17
C LEU A 86 -19.86 13.20 -18.47
N PHE A 87 -20.87 12.35 -18.50
CA PHE A 87 -22.12 12.50 -17.76
C PHE A 87 -22.10 11.48 -16.61
N LEU A 88 -22.36 11.93 -15.39
CA LEU A 88 -22.45 11.10 -14.19
C LEU A 88 -23.86 11.24 -13.62
N ASP A 89 -24.51 10.13 -13.30
CA ASP A 89 -25.83 10.09 -12.64
C ASP A 89 -25.65 10.20 -11.12
N ARG A 90 -25.28 11.39 -10.63
CA ARG A 90 -24.86 11.64 -9.24
C ARG A 90 -25.99 11.38 -8.25
N ASN A 91 -27.21 11.66 -8.66
CA ASN A 91 -28.41 11.44 -7.85
C ASN A 91 -28.95 9.98 -7.97
N ARG A 92 -28.35 9.16 -8.85
CA ARG A 92 -28.67 7.74 -9.09
C ARG A 92 -30.11 7.50 -9.55
N ASN A 93 -30.72 8.45 -10.24
CA ASN A 93 -32.11 8.34 -10.70
C ASN A 93 -32.23 7.77 -12.13
N LEU A 94 -31.10 7.54 -12.81
CA LEU A 94 -30.94 7.09 -14.20
C LEU A 94 -31.35 8.13 -15.27
N ASP A 95 -31.37 9.41 -14.93
CA ASP A 95 -31.55 10.55 -15.84
C ASP A 95 -30.23 11.33 -15.93
N LEU A 96 -29.49 11.19 -17.03
CA LEU A 96 -28.22 11.90 -17.22
C LEU A 96 -28.38 13.37 -17.62
N THR A 97 -29.59 13.92 -17.62
CA THR A 97 -29.87 15.28 -18.08
C THR A 97 -30.09 16.30 -16.96
N ASP A 98 -30.24 15.84 -15.72
CA ASP A 98 -30.42 16.71 -14.56
C ASP A 98 -29.12 16.97 -13.77
N ASP A 99 -28.07 16.20 -14.06
CA ASP A 99 -26.71 16.41 -13.55
C ASP A 99 -25.84 17.21 -14.54
N LEU A 100 -24.91 18.02 -13.99
CA LEU A 100 -24.00 18.82 -14.81
C LEU A 100 -22.94 17.94 -15.50
N PRO A 101 -22.74 18.09 -16.82
CA PRO A 101 -21.69 17.38 -17.54
C PRO A 101 -20.29 17.87 -17.18
N LEU A 102 -19.31 16.98 -17.31
CA LEU A 102 -17.89 17.24 -17.10
C LEU A 102 -17.15 17.22 -18.44
N LEU A 103 -16.30 18.20 -18.69
CA LEU A 103 -15.43 18.25 -19.87
C LEU A 103 -14.08 17.61 -19.56
N ALA A 104 -13.50 16.91 -20.54
CA ALA A 104 -12.18 16.31 -20.39
C ALA A 104 -11.10 17.39 -20.25
N GLU A 105 -10.20 17.21 -19.28
CA GLU A 105 -9.09 18.13 -19.02
C GLU A 105 -7.90 17.84 -19.94
N GLU A 106 -7.61 16.56 -20.17
CA GLU A 106 -6.56 16.10 -21.08
C GLU A 106 -7.16 15.16 -22.13
N THR A 107 -6.78 15.37 -23.39
CA THR A 107 -7.31 14.60 -24.52
C THR A 107 -6.23 14.29 -25.53
N ASN A 108 -6.27 13.06 -26.03
CA ASN A 108 -5.60 12.69 -27.27
C ASN A 108 -6.51 11.76 -28.08
N ASP A 109 -6.04 11.31 -29.24
CA ASP A 109 -6.86 10.49 -30.15
C ASP A 109 -7.31 9.15 -29.58
N TYR A 110 -6.77 8.70 -28.44
CA TYR A 110 -7.09 7.41 -27.85
C TYR A 110 -7.46 7.49 -26.37
N ARG A 111 -7.45 8.66 -25.75
CA ARG A 111 -7.65 8.84 -24.31
C ARG A 111 -8.39 10.14 -23.98
N LEU A 112 -9.34 10.03 -23.06
CA LEU A 112 -9.97 11.16 -22.36
C LEU A 112 -9.68 11.04 -20.88
N THR A 113 -9.19 12.11 -20.28
CA THR A 113 -8.92 12.20 -18.84
C THR A 113 -9.80 13.28 -18.22
N PHE A 114 -10.44 12.92 -17.12
CA PHE A 114 -11.25 13.82 -16.29
C PHE A 114 -10.67 13.81 -14.89
N GLY A 115 -10.04 14.90 -14.48
CA GLY A 115 -9.38 15.01 -13.19
C GLY A 115 -10.31 15.46 -12.07
N ARG A 116 -9.91 15.15 -10.83
CA ARG A 116 -10.47 15.69 -9.58
C ARG A 116 -12.01 15.66 -9.49
N ILE A 117 -12.62 14.57 -9.95
CA ILE A 117 -14.05 14.34 -9.85
C ILE A 117 -14.40 13.99 -8.41
N ALA A 118 -15.28 14.77 -7.80
CA ALA A 118 -15.88 14.44 -6.52
C ALA A 118 -16.94 13.34 -6.68
N LEU A 119 -16.73 12.21 -6.00
CA LEU A 119 -17.68 11.10 -5.90
C LEU A 119 -18.15 10.96 -4.45
N GLY A 120 -19.44 10.66 -4.26
CA GLY A 120 -20.07 10.50 -2.95
C GLY A 120 -21.43 11.22 -2.87
N PRO A 121 -22.27 10.92 -1.86
CA PRO A 121 -23.51 11.67 -1.65
C PRO A 121 -23.19 13.12 -1.30
N GLU A 122 -23.84 14.10 -1.96
CA GLU A 122 -23.59 15.53 -1.71
C GLU A 122 -23.77 15.90 -0.22
N ASP A 123 -24.71 15.23 0.45
CA ASP A 123 -25.07 15.42 1.87
C ASP A 123 -24.31 14.52 2.86
N SER A 124 -23.45 13.60 2.39
CA SER A 124 -22.67 12.73 3.27
C SER A 124 -21.24 13.22 3.40
N SER A 125 -20.84 13.55 4.63
CA SER A 125 -19.43 13.77 4.97
C SER A 125 -18.61 12.48 4.86
N VAL A 126 -19.25 11.30 4.88
CA VAL A 126 -18.60 10.01 5.16
C VAL A 126 -17.87 9.39 3.96
N SER A 127 -18.08 9.87 2.74
CA SER A 127 -17.58 9.20 1.52
C SER A 127 -17.28 10.19 0.40
N ARG A 128 -16.50 11.24 0.68
CA ARG A 128 -16.02 12.17 -0.36
C ARG A 128 -14.72 11.64 -0.96
N TYR A 129 -14.81 11.15 -2.18
CA TYR A 129 -13.63 10.74 -2.93
C TYR A 129 -13.33 11.76 -4.02
N LEU A 130 -12.06 12.09 -4.19
CA LEU A 130 -11.60 12.76 -5.40
C LEU A 130 -10.91 11.73 -6.27
N VAL A 131 -11.36 11.59 -7.51
CA VAL A 131 -10.81 10.64 -8.46
C VAL A 131 -10.40 11.30 -9.77
N SER A 132 -9.41 10.71 -10.44
CA SER A 132 -9.17 10.91 -11.86
C SER A 132 -9.70 9.70 -12.62
N LEU A 133 -10.48 9.95 -13.67
CA LEU A 133 -10.99 8.93 -14.57
C LEU A 133 -10.32 9.07 -15.93
N THR A 134 -9.75 7.97 -16.41
CA THR A 134 -9.11 7.89 -17.71
C THR A 134 -9.78 6.82 -18.56
N PHE A 135 -10.42 7.24 -19.66
CA PHE A 135 -11.03 6.34 -20.62
C PHE A 135 -10.07 6.13 -21.79
N SER A 136 -9.90 4.89 -22.24
CA SER A 136 -9.11 4.56 -23.43
C SER A 136 -9.99 3.97 -24.51
N ARG A 137 -9.74 4.34 -25.78
CA ARG A 137 -10.46 3.75 -26.93
C ARG A 137 -10.21 2.24 -27.09
N PHE A 138 -9.12 1.73 -26.53
CA PHE A 138 -8.72 0.32 -26.67
C PHE A 138 -9.06 -0.52 -25.43
N SER A 139 -9.65 0.07 -24.40
CA SER A 139 -10.03 -0.62 -23.17
C SER A 139 -11.51 -0.41 -22.89
N ALA A 140 -12.22 -1.50 -22.56
CA ALA A 140 -13.59 -1.40 -22.07
C ALA A 140 -13.65 -0.78 -20.65
N ASN A 141 -12.56 -0.89 -19.88
CA ASN A 141 -12.49 -0.44 -18.50
C ASN A 141 -11.74 0.90 -18.43
N PRO A 142 -12.32 1.94 -17.83
CA PRO A 142 -11.54 3.12 -17.50
C PRO A 142 -10.55 2.80 -16.37
N THR A 143 -9.44 3.52 -16.36
CA THR A 143 -8.56 3.58 -15.20
C THR A 143 -9.10 4.62 -14.25
N MET A 144 -9.23 4.26 -12.98
CA MET A 144 -9.62 5.15 -11.90
C MET A 144 -8.48 5.28 -10.91
N GLU A 145 -8.15 6.51 -10.55
CA GLU A 145 -7.15 6.82 -9.54
C GLU A 145 -7.76 7.68 -8.45
N VAL A 146 -7.77 7.17 -7.21
CA VAL A 146 -8.21 7.92 -6.03
C VAL A 146 -7.07 8.85 -5.59
N GLN A 147 -7.40 10.13 -5.45
CA GLN A 147 -6.49 11.23 -5.16
C GLN A 147 -6.70 11.84 -3.77
N SER A 148 -7.82 11.53 -3.13
CA SER A 148 -8.11 11.85 -1.73
C SER A 148 -7.78 10.67 -0.82
N GLY A 149 -7.69 10.93 0.48
CA GLY A 149 -7.53 9.90 1.50
C GLY A 149 -7.63 10.49 2.90
N TRP A 150 -7.24 9.72 3.89
CA TRP A 150 -7.24 10.13 5.29
C TRP A 150 -5.85 9.98 5.87
N SER A 151 -5.44 10.94 6.71
CA SER A 151 -4.23 10.77 7.49
C SER A 151 -4.35 11.36 8.89
N GLY A 152 -3.58 10.78 9.81
CA GLY A 152 -3.53 11.19 11.20
C GLY A 152 -2.15 10.90 11.77
N THR A 153 -1.82 11.58 12.86
CA THR A 153 -0.55 11.37 13.56
C THR A 153 -0.80 11.05 15.03
N PHE A 154 0.13 10.32 15.61
CA PHE A 154 0.13 10.04 17.05
C PHE A 154 1.57 9.92 17.53
N VAL A 155 1.77 10.17 18.82
CA VAL A 155 3.08 10.08 19.45
C VAL A 155 3.22 8.73 20.15
N ARG A 156 4.35 8.07 19.94
CA ARG A 156 4.74 6.90 20.72
C ARG A 156 6.22 6.93 21.05
N GLY A 157 6.53 6.80 22.34
CA GLY A 157 7.88 7.02 22.83
C GLY A 157 8.32 8.45 22.49
N THR A 158 9.46 8.56 21.79
CA THR A 158 9.98 9.84 21.28
C THR A 158 9.64 10.09 19.81
N GLN A 159 8.93 9.16 19.17
CA GLN A 159 8.66 9.19 17.74
C GLN A 159 7.22 9.62 17.46
N THR A 160 7.04 10.55 16.52
CA THR A 160 5.72 10.80 15.91
C THR A 160 5.54 9.84 14.76
N TRP A 161 4.40 9.16 14.72
CA TRP A 161 3.97 8.26 13.67
C TRP A 161 2.88 8.91 12.85
N GLU A 162 2.88 8.65 11.54
CA GLU A 162 1.81 9.00 10.60
C GLU A 162 1.15 7.73 10.09
N VAL A 163 -0.18 7.75 10.07
CA VAL A 163 -1.03 6.73 9.44
C VAL A 163 -1.72 7.37 8.26
N VAL A 164 -1.72 6.67 7.13
CA VAL A 164 -2.45 7.02 5.93
C VAL A 164 -3.36 5.89 5.52
N PHE A 165 -4.57 6.25 5.13
CA PHE A 165 -5.57 5.36 4.59
C PHE A 165 -6.15 5.91 3.28
N VAL A 166 -6.23 5.06 2.25
CA VAL A 166 -6.98 5.34 1.02
C VAL A 166 -7.86 4.15 0.76
N ASP A 167 -9.15 4.40 0.77
CA ASP A 167 -10.22 3.45 0.49
C ASP A 167 -10.43 3.32 -1.02
N ASP A 168 -10.72 2.12 -1.49
CA ASP A 168 -10.91 1.80 -2.89
C ASP A 168 -12.31 2.12 -3.45
N LEU A 169 -13.04 2.97 -2.71
CA LEU A 169 -14.40 3.46 -2.91
C LEU A 169 -15.50 2.56 -2.34
N ASP A 170 -15.21 1.43 -1.70
CA ASP A 170 -16.24 0.55 -1.13
C ASP A 170 -16.64 0.89 0.33
N GLY A 171 -15.90 1.75 1.01
CA GLY A 171 -16.19 2.18 2.38
C GLY A 171 -15.92 1.08 3.41
N GLU A 172 -15.12 0.08 3.09
CA GLU A 172 -14.66 -0.97 3.99
C GLU A 172 -13.14 -1.10 3.95
N TRP A 173 -12.53 -1.35 5.12
CA TRP A 173 -11.12 -1.68 5.14
C TRP A 173 -10.87 -3.11 4.63
N GLY A 174 -10.30 -3.23 3.43
CA GLY A 174 -10.10 -4.46 2.69
C GLY A 174 -8.78 -4.54 1.90
N GLY A 175 -8.58 -5.67 1.22
CA GLY A 175 -7.30 -6.02 0.57
C GLY A 175 -6.93 -5.17 -0.63
N ARG A 176 -7.85 -4.33 -1.10
CA ARG A 176 -7.67 -3.43 -2.24
C ARG A 176 -7.29 -2.00 -1.80
N ASP A 177 -7.44 -1.69 -0.52
CA ASP A 177 -7.08 -0.40 0.04
C ASP A 177 -5.58 -0.22 0.22
N LEU A 178 -5.23 1.03 0.46
CA LEU A 178 -3.93 1.42 0.95
C LEU A 178 -4.05 1.80 2.42
N LEU A 179 -3.45 1.01 3.30
CA LEU A 179 -3.08 1.45 4.65
C LEU A 179 -1.56 1.57 4.71
N ALA A 180 -1.04 2.65 5.26
CA ALA A 180 0.39 2.81 5.46
C ALA A 180 0.68 3.49 6.80
N LEU A 181 1.75 3.04 7.46
CA LEU A 181 2.19 3.53 8.77
C LEU A 181 3.69 3.75 8.72
N ALA A 182 4.17 4.91 9.16
CA ALA A 182 5.59 5.22 9.24
C ALA A 182 5.89 6.31 10.28
N PRO A 183 7.15 6.49 10.68
CA PRO A 183 7.59 7.72 11.33
C PRO A 183 7.24 8.94 10.47
N ALA A 184 6.65 9.98 11.06
CA ALA A 184 6.28 11.22 10.35
C ALA A 184 7.50 11.97 9.77
N SER A 185 8.70 11.69 10.28
CA SER A 185 9.97 12.21 9.76
C SER A 185 10.52 11.41 8.57
N ALA A 186 9.97 10.23 8.27
CA ALA A 186 10.42 9.43 7.15
C ALA A 186 9.94 10.03 5.82
N PRO A 187 10.69 9.88 4.71
CA PRO A 187 10.18 10.19 3.38
C PRO A 187 9.02 9.23 3.07
N PHE A 188 7.81 9.68 3.36
CA PHE A 188 6.57 8.93 3.26
C PHE A 188 5.79 9.49 2.06
N ARG A 189 5.58 8.64 1.05
CA ARG A 189 4.67 8.98 -0.05
C ARG A 189 3.34 8.32 0.23
N LYS A 190 2.25 9.06 0.05
CA LYS A 190 0.89 8.52 0.21
C LYS A 190 0.46 7.79 -1.08
N ASP A 191 1.36 6.97 -1.65
CA ASP A 191 1.15 6.20 -2.88
C ASP A 191 1.24 4.69 -2.61
N ARG A 192 0.72 3.88 -3.55
CA ARG A 192 0.55 2.43 -3.42
C ARG A 192 1.84 1.64 -3.21
N GLY A 193 3.01 2.20 -3.52
CA GLY A 193 4.26 1.45 -3.63
C GLY A 193 5.13 1.45 -2.37
N ALA A 194 5.29 2.59 -1.72
CA ALA A 194 6.44 2.72 -0.80
C ALA A 194 6.31 1.95 0.52
N LYS A 195 5.09 1.89 1.10
CA LYS A 195 4.89 1.45 2.50
C LYS A 195 3.51 0.84 2.80
N SER A 196 2.79 0.34 1.79
CA SER A 196 1.47 -0.26 2.00
C SER A 196 1.54 -1.50 2.89
N LEU A 197 0.62 -1.58 3.85
CA LEU A 197 0.38 -2.70 4.73
C LEU A 197 -0.90 -3.39 4.27
N PRO A 198 -0.91 -4.74 4.18
CA PRO A 198 -2.15 -5.44 3.94
C PRO A 198 -3.11 -5.25 5.13
N PRO A 199 -4.42 -5.49 4.94
CA PRO A 199 -5.33 -5.64 6.06
C PRO A 199 -4.80 -6.65 7.07
N MET A 200 -4.96 -6.31 8.34
CA MET A 200 -4.34 -7.05 9.44
C MET A 200 -5.19 -6.93 10.69
N GLN A 201 -5.18 -7.96 11.52
CA GLN A 201 -5.82 -7.88 12.84
C GLN A 201 -4.80 -7.53 13.91
N ARG A 202 -3.53 -7.88 13.68
CA ARG A 202 -2.45 -7.68 14.63
C ARG A 202 -1.29 -6.96 13.98
N LEU A 203 -0.88 -5.85 14.60
CA LEU A 203 0.24 -5.04 14.17
C LEU A 203 1.28 -4.94 15.28
N PHE A 204 2.48 -5.40 14.99
CA PHE A 204 3.65 -5.17 15.83
C PHE A 204 4.50 -4.06 15.25
N PHE A 205 4.73 -3.01 16.04
CA PHE A 205 5.64 -1.92 15.71
C PHE A 205 6.12 -1.28 17.01
N ASP A 206 7.31 -0.66 16.98
CA ASP A 206 7.89 0.01 18.15
C ASP A 206 7.94 -0.89 19.41
N GLY A 207 8.28 -2.17 19.20
CA GLY A 207 8.46 -3.15 20.27
C GLY A 207 7.17 -3.69 20.92
N ARG A 208 5.98 -3.32 20.42
CA ARG A 208 4.68 -3.68 21.02
C ARG A 208 3.73 -4.28 19.99
N GLN A 209 2.91 -5.24 20.41
CA GLN A 209 1.85 -5.80 19.58
C GLN A 209 0.51 -5.13 19.88
N HIS A 210 -0.28 -4.92 18.83
CA HIS A 210 -1.61 -4.32 18.92
C HIS A 210 -2.61 -5.18 18.19
N GLU A 211 -3.80 -5.30 18.74
CA GLU A 211 -5.00 -5.50 17.94
C GLU A 211 -5.37 -4.19 17.29
N VAL A 212 -5.73 -4.25 16.00
CA VAL A 212 -6.01 -3.07 15.20
C VAL A 212 -7.39 -3.14 14.57
N SER A 213 -8.03 -1.98 14.48
CA SER A 213 -9.23 -1.80 13.67
C SER A 213 -9.18 -0.45 12.97
N LEU A 214 -9.88 -0.36 11.85
CA LEU A 214 -10.04 0.86 11.09
C LEU A 214 -11.52 0.97 10.74
N THR A 215 -12.18 1.99 11.29
CA THR A 215 -13.64 2.14 11.15
C THR A 215 -14.00 3.58 10.79
N PRO A 216 -15.09 3.80 10.04
CA PRO A 216 -15.60 5.15 9.80
C PRO A 216 -15.88 5.87 11.12
N GLY A 217 -15.45 7.13 11.19
CA GLY A 217 -15.69 8.05 12.30
C GLY A 217 -16.74 9.11 11.97
N PRO A 218 -17.01 10.03 12.91
CA PRO A 218 -17.92 11.16 12.65
C PRO A 218 -17.35 12.09 11.57
N GLU A 219 -18.24 12.82 10.90
CA GLU A 219 -17.88 13.89 9.96
C GLU A 219 -16.93 13.45 8.83
N GLY A 220 -16.98 12.17 8.43
CA GLY A 220 -16.12 11.65 7.37
C GLY A 220 -14.67 11.47 7.73
N THR A 221 -14.38 11.36 9.02
CA THR A 221 -13.10 10.85 9.49
C THR A 221 -13.07 9.32 9.43
N TRP A 222 -11.87 8.75 9.53
CA TRP A 222 -11.68 7.36 9.91
C TRP A 222 -10.99 7.28 11.27
N VAL A 223 -11.23 6.22 12.02
CA VAL A 223 -10.58 5.99 13.32
C VAL A 223 -9.73 4.74 13.22
N PHE A 224 -8.42 4.92 13.37
CA PHE A 224 -7.47 3.81 13.48
C PHE A 224 -7.23 3.52 14.96
N SER A 225 -7.74 2.39 15.44
CA SER A 225 -7.67 2.00 16.84
C SER A 225 -6.53 1.00 17.07
N LEU A 226 -5.76 1.22 18.13
CA LEU A 226 -4.61 0.42 18.53
C LEU A 226 -4.79 -0.04 19.99
N GLN A 227 -5.14 -1.31 20.19
CA GLN A 227 -5.20 -1.91 21.52
C GLN A 227 -3.97 -2.76 21.76
N GLU A 228 -3.13 -2.37 22.72
CA GLU A 228 -1.94 -3.16 23.05
C GLU A 228 -2.32 -4.51 23.65
N VAL A 229 -1.70 -5.58 23.14
CA VAL A 229 -1.89 -6.95 23.60
C VAL A 229 -0.56 -7.64 23.79
N ALA A 230 -0.51 -8.57 24.75
CA ALA A 230 0.67 -9.40 24.95
C ALA A 230 0.85 -10.38 23.77
N ALA A 231 2.10 -10.70 23.47
CA ALA A 231 2.46 -11.72 22.49
C ALA A 231 3.65 -12.53 23.00
N PRO A 232 3.71 -13.85 22.74
CA PRO A 232 4.94 -14.60 22.93
C PRO A 232 6.01 -14.01 22.01
N MET A 233 7.22 -13.78 22.53
CA MET A 233 8.29 -13.08 21.81
C MET A 233 9.47 -14.02 21.54
N GLY A 234 10.08 -13.90 20.36
CA GLY A 234 11.37 -14.48 20.03
C GLY A 234 12.38 -13.39 19.66
N GLN A 235 13.59 -13.81 19.30
CA GLN A 235 14.69 -12.92 18.95
C GLN A 235 15.06 -13.09 17.48
N LEU A 236 15.07 -11.98 16.74
CA LEU A 236 15.46 -11.93 15.33
C LEU A 236 16.84 -11.29 15.20
N ILE A 237 17.78 -12.05 14.64
CA ILE A 237 19.12 -11.58 14.30
C ILE A 237 19.13 -11.28 12.81
N LEU A 238 19.25 -10.01 12.45
CA LEU A 238 19.40 -9.60 11.06
C LEU A 238 20.87 -9.77 10.65
N ASP A 239 21.10 -10.62 9.66
CA ASP A 239 22.41 -10.82 9.07
C ASP A 239 22.46 -10.09 7.72
N GLY A 240 22.70 -8.79 7.79
CA GLY A 240 22.86 -7.91 6.63
C GLY A 240 22.74 -6.44 6.99
N ALA A 241 22.85 -5.56 5.99
CA ALA A 241 22.97 -4.12 6.18
C ALA A 241 22.00 -3.32 5.29
N LEU A 242 22.00 -1.98 5.44
CA LEU A 242 21.24 -1.04 4.61
C LEU A 242 19.71 -1.11 4.76
N ILE A 243 19.20 -1.92 5.69
CA ILE A 243 17.77 -2.10 5.89
C ILE A 243 17.18 -0.82 6.49
N GLN A 244 16.40 -0.11 5.68
CA GLN A 244 15.64 1.04 6.14
C GLN A 244 14.31 0.60 6.75
N ARG A 245 13.65 -0.39 6.14
CA ARG A 245 12.39 -0.94 6.64
C ARG A 245 12.31 -2.43 6.34
N LEU A 246 11.83 -3.20 7.31
CA LEU A 246 11.50 -4.61 7.15
C LEU A 246 10.07 -4.84 7.62
N VAL A 247 9.23 -5.39 6.75
CA VAL A 247 7.86 -5.80 7.07
C VAL A 247 7.76 -7.32 6.98
N LEU A 248 7.38 -7.97 8.08
CA LEU A 248 7.12 -9.41 8.11
C LEU A 248 5.61 -9.65 8.11
N LEU A 249 5.14 -10.51 7.22
CA LEU A 249 3.73 -10.88 7.11
C LEU A 249 3.59 -12.35 7.56
N GLY A 250 2.83 -12.57 8.62
CA GLY A 250 2.56 -13.88 9.21
C GLY A 250 1.06 -14.16 9.31
N GLY A 251 0.72 -15.43 9.54
CA GLY A 251 -0.66 -15.93 9.58
C GLY A 251 -1.21 -16.34 8.21
N GLU A 252 -2.30 -17.11 8.22
CA GLU A 252 -3.04 -17.56 7.03
C GLU A 252 -4.25 -16.65 6.76
N ASP A 253 -4.76 -16.65 5.53
CA ASP A 253 -6.09 -16.16 5.13
C ASP A 253 -6.48 -14.72 5.52
N GLY A 254 -5.70 -13.73 5.07
CA GLY A 254 -6.18 -12.33 4.99
C GLY A 254 -6.44 -11.61 6.33
N LYS A 255 -6.14 -12.27 7.46
CA LYS A 255 -6.28 -11.75 8.84
C LYS A 255 -4.96 -11.88 9.60
N GLY A 256 -3.86 -11.73 8.87
CA GLY A 256 -2.51 -11.98 9.34
C GLY A 256 -2.01 -11.00 10.39
N ARG A 257 -0.88 -11.37 11.00
CA ARG A 257 -0.05 -10.48 11.80
C ARG A 257 0.93 -9.77 10.87
N VAL A 258 1.11 -8.47 11.09
CA VAL A 258 2.11 -7.65 10.42
C VAL A 258 3.11 -7.14 11.44
N VAL A 259 4.40 -7.30 11.16
CA VAL A 259 5.50 -6.73 11.93
C VAL A 259 6.14 -5.63 11.10
N VAL A 260 6.25 -4.42 11.63
CA VAL A 260 6.94 -3.28 11.00
C VAL A 260 8.17 -2.92 11.83
N LEU A 261 9.33 -3.09 11.23
CA LEU A 261 10.62 -2.68 11.79
C LEU A 261 11.15 -1.52 10.95
N GLU A 262 11.12 -0.32 11.51
CA GLU A 262 11.66 0.90 10.90
C GLU A 262 13.07 1.13 11.42
N GLN A 263 14.04 1.25 10.51
CA GLN A 263 15.48 1.34 10.78
C GLN A 263 15.90 0.36 11.89
N PRO A 264 15.73 -0.96 11.65
CA PRO A 264 16.03 -1.96 12.67
C PRO A 264 17.43 -1.74 13.22
N GLY A 265 17.50 -1.49 14.53
CA GLY A 265 18.74 -1.19 15.23
C GLY A 265 19.64 -2.42 15.37
N VAL A 266 20.48 -2.41 16.41
CA VAL A 266 21.40 -3.51 16.68
C VAL A 266 20.63 -4.75 17.13
N ALA A 267 20.87 -5.87 16.46
CA ALA A 267 20.32 -7.17 16.83
C ALA A 267 20.83 -7.66 18.21
N PRO A 268 20.09 -8.54 18.92
CA PRO A 268 18.84 -9.15 18.49
C PRO A 268 17.62 -8.23 18.66
N LEU A 269 16.67 -8.35 17.74
CA LEU A 269 15.39 -7.63 17.76
C LEU A 269 14.30 -8.52 18.36
N SER A 270 13.58 -8.02 19.34
CA SER A 270 12.41 -8.72 19.88
C SER A 270 11.26 -8.62 18.90
N VAL A 271 10.74 -9.75 18.42
CA VAL A 271 9.58 -9.82 17.52
C VAL A 271 8.62 -10.94 17.94
N PRO A 272 7.31 -10.85 17.64
CA PRO A 272 6.37 -11.89 18.03
C PRO A 272 6.75 -13.26 17.44
N ALA A 273 6.57 -14.32 18.24
CA ALA A 273 6.74 -15.69 17.79
C ALA A 273 5.63 -16.06 16.80
N GLU A 274 6.03 -16.44 15.59
CA GLU A 274 5.17 -16.84 14.48
C GLU A 274 6.00 -17.37 13.29
N THR A 275 5.30 -17.94 12.32
CA THR A 275 5.83 -18.18 10.98
C THR A 275 5.46 -17.01 10.07
N TYR A 276 6.47 -16.33 9.52
CA TYR A 276 6.30 -15.24 8.56
C TYR A 276 6.66 -15.73 7.17
N SER A 277 5.67 -15.82 6.27
CA SER A 277 5.84 -16.37 4.92
C SER A 277 6.34 -15.35 3.90
N VAL A 278 6.16 -14.05 4.21
CA VAL A 278 6.58 -12.95 3.33
C VAL A 278 7.38 -11.91 4.12
N GLN A 279 8.48 -11.46 3.52
CA GLN A 279 9.25 -10.32 3.99
C GLN A 279 9.27 -9.26 2.88
N ARG A 280 8.80 -8.04 3.18
CA ARG A 280 8.98 -6.87 2.31
C ARG A 280 10.14 -6.05 2.85
N ILE A 281 11.08 -5.73 1.99
CA ILE A 281 12.34 -5.09 2.37
C ILE A 281 12.47 -3.78 1.63
N THR A 282 12.77 -2.71 2.37
CA THR A 282 13.19 -1.44 1.82
C THR A 282 14.63 -1.17 2.27
N LEU A 283 15.53 -0.98 1.32
CA LEU A 283 16.89 -0.56 1.58
C LEU A 283 17.07 0.92 1.29
N ALA A 284 17.89 1.58 2.08
CA ALA A 284 18.39 2.92 1.78
C ALA A 284 19.91 2.85 1.57
N SER A 285 20.38 3.43 0.47
CA SER A 285 21.79 3.52 0.13
C SER A 285 22.10 4.87 -0.53
N THR A 286 23.38 5.15 -0.77
CA THR A 286 23.81 6.32 -1.54
C THR A 286 23.31 6.32 -2.99
N LEU A 287 22.93 5.16 -3.54
CA LEU A 287 22.38 5.02 -4.89
C LEU A 287 20.86 5.26 -4.96
N GLY A 288 20.20 5.31 -3.79
CA GLY A 288 18.76 5.45 -3.67
C GLY A 288 18.12 4.33 -2.84
N ARG A 289 16.80 4.22 -3.00
CA ARG A 289 15.95 3.24 -2.32
C ARG A 289 15.77 2.01 -3.18
N PHE A 290 15.86 0.83 -2.59
CA PHE A 290 15.61 -0.44 -3.27
C PHE A 290 14.54 -1.22 -2.53
N GLU A 291 13.71 -1.94 -3.27
CA GLU A 291 12.59 -2.70 -2.72
C GLU A 291 12.67 -4.16 -3.16
N ALA A 292 12.36 -5.08 -2.26
CA ALA A 292 12.31 -6.51 -2.54
C ALA A 292 11.16 -7.16 -1.78
N VAL A 293 10.66 -8.27 -2.33
CA VAL A 293 9.72 -9.17 -1.65
C VAL A 293 10.30 -10.58 -1.65
N ARG A 294 10.60 -11.10 -0.46
CA ARG A 294 11.04 -12.48 -0.26
C ARG A 294 9.87 -13.33 0.23
N ARG A 295 9.62 -14.45 -0.42
CA ARG A 295 8.56 -15.42 -0.08
C ARG A 295 9.20 -16.72 0.40
N GLN A 296 9.68 -16.72 1.63
CA GLN A 296 10.28 -17.86 2.29
C GLN A 296 9.94 -17.80 3.77
N ASP A 297 9.56 -18.95 4.34
CA ASP A 297 9.19 -19.02 5.75
C ASP A 297 10.35 -18.63 6.67
N LEU A 298 10.06 -17.70 7.57
CA LEU A 298 10.87 -17.34 8.73
C LEU A 298 10.10 -17.77 9.98
N VAL A 299 10.61 -18.79 10.69
CA VAL A 299 9.99 -19.30 11.91
C VAL A 299 10.67 -18.67 13.12
N VAL A 300 9.96 -17.77 13.81
CA VAL A 300 10.36 -17.20 15.09
C VAL A 300 9.66 -17.99 16.20
N ARG A 301 10.43 -18.60 17.10
CA ARG A 301 9.88 -19.33 18.26
C ARG A 301 10.03 -18.52 19.54
N GLU A 302 9.09 -18.71 20.45
CA GLU A 302 9.11 -18.07 21.76
C GLU A 302 10.41 -18.37 22.51
N GLY A 303 11.06 -17.33 23.01
CA GLY A 303 12.31 -17.42 23.77
C GLY A 303 13.54 -17.86 22.95
N GLN A 304 13.42 -18.08 21.64
CA GLN A 304 14.51 -18.55 20.79
C GLN A 304 15.01 -17.45 19.84
N SER A 305 16.28 -17.58 19.46
CA SER A 305 16.91 -16.73 18.44
C SER A 305 16.86 -17.39 17.07
N VAL A 306 16.57 -16.60 16.04
CA VAL A 306 16.65 -17.00 14.63
C VAL A 306 17.41 -15.95 13.83
N SER A 307 18.29 -16.40 12.94
CA SER A 307 19.02 -15.53 12.02
C SER A 307 18.30 -15.41 10.69
N LEU A 308 18.24 -14.20 10.15
CA LEU A 308 17.67 -13.89 8.84
C LEU A 308 18.72 -13.15 8.01
N ALA A 309 19.31 -13.84 7.03
CA ALA A 309 20.15 -13.22 6.02
C ALA A 309 19.27 -12.38 5.09
N ILE A 310 19.46 -11.06 5.07
CA ILE A 310 18.63 -10.12 4.30
C ILE A 310 19.29 -8.74 4.18
N GLY A 311 19.06 -8.03 3.08
CA GLY A 311 19.65 -6.72 2.82
C GLY A 311 21.05 -6.79 2.22
N GLY A 312 21.89 -5.80 2.53
CA GLY A 312 23.25 -5.70 2.02
C GLY A 312 24.23 -6.72 2.62
N PRO A 313 25.40 -6.94 2.00
CA PRO A 313 25.89 -6.27 0.79
C PRO A 313 25.11 -6.69 -0.47
N LEU A 314 25.07 -5.79 -1.45
CA LEU A 314 24.34 -6.01 -2.70
C LEU A 314 25.29 -6.54 -3.77
N MET A 315 24.83 -7.56 -4.50
CA MET A 315 25.57 -8.22 -5.56
C MET A 315 24.90 -7.97 -6.91
N ASN A 316 25.69 -7.52 -7.88
CA ASN A 316 25.26 -7.37 -9.26
C ASN A 316 25.25 -8.77 -9.92
N ALA A 317 24.11 -9.18 -10.46
CA ALA A 317 23.98 -10.41 -11.23
C ALA A 317 23.45 -10.10 -12.63
N ALA A 318 23.93 -10.82 -13.64
CA ALA A 318 23.39 -10.74 -14.98
C ALA A 318 23.28 -12.15 -15.58
N THR A 319 22.14 -12.44 -16.21
CA THR A 319 21.97 -13.65 -17.02
C THR A 319 22.04 -13.27 -18.49
N VAL A 320 22.80 -14.04 -19.27
CA VAL A 320 23.01 -13.79 -20.70
C VAL A 320 22.45 -14.97 -21.48
N ARG A 321 21.58 -14.70 -22.44
CA ARG A 321 21.02 -15.71 -23.35
C ARG A 321 21.19 -15.27 -24.79
N ARG A 322 21.59 -16.19 -25.66
CA ARG A 322 21.62 -15.94 -27.10
C ARG A 322 20.20 -15.97 -27.67
N ARG A 323 19.81 -14.91 -28.38
CA ARG A 323 18.55 -14.81 -29.12
C ARG A 323 18.88 -14.53 -30.59
N GLY A 324 19.09 -15.60 -31.36
CA GLY A 324 19.53 -15.51 -32.76
C GLY A 324 20.91 -14.86 -32.88
N GLY A 325 20.96 -13.73 -33.60
CA GLY A 325 22.16 -12.89 -33.76
C GLY A 325 22.44 -11.93 -32.59
N SER A 326 21.55 -11.87 -31.60
CA SER A 326 21.65 -10.94 -30.47
C SER A 326 21.91 -11.66 -29.14
N LEU A 327 22.46 -10.95 -28.16
CA LEU A 327 22.52 -11.38 -26.77
C LEU A 327 21.45 -10.62 -25.99
N ALA A 328 20.54 -11.34 -25.34
CA ALA A 328 19.62 -10.81 -24.36
C ALA A 328 20.28 -10.90 -22.97
N MET A 329 20.31 -9.79 -22.25
CA MET A 329 20.90 -9.71 -20.91
C MET A 329 19.85 -9.21 -19.93
N ASN A 330 19.65 -9.94 -18.84
CA ASN A 330 18.78 -9.51 -17.74
C ASN A 330 19.65 -9.26 -16.52
N TYR A 331 19.55 -8.05 -15.96
CA TYR A 331 20.25 -7.65 -14.76
C TYR A 331 19.36 -7.84 -13.53
N THR A 332 19.98 -8.23 -12.42
CA THR A 332 19.32 -8.36 -11.12
C THR A 332 20.27 -7.89 -10.03
N LEU A 333 19.76 -7.13 -9.08
CA LEU A 333 20.49 -6.76 -7.87
C LEU A 333 20.08 -7.71 -6.75
N LYS A 334 21.01 -8.51 -6.24
CA LYS A 334 20.72 -9.52 -5.21
C LYS A 334 21.25 -9.09 -3.85
N GLY A 335 20.46 -9.28 -2.81
CA GLY A 335 20.93 -9.11 -1.44
C GLY A 335 21.50 -10.37 -0.83
N ARG A 336 21.85 -10.26 0.45
CA ARG A 336 22.54 -11.28 1.25
C ARG A 336 21.70 -12.54 1.47
N GLY A 337 20.37 -12.42 1.51
CA GLY A 337 19.45 -13.55 1.60
C GLY A 337 19.05 -14.14 0.25
N GLY A 338 19.61 -13.64 -0.85
CA GLY A 338 19.25 -14.03 -2.22
C GLY A 338 18.00 -13.32 -2.77
N GLU A 339 17.37 -12.42 -2.01
CA GLU A 339 16.29 -11.57 -2.46
C GLU A 339 16.72 -10.70 -3.64
N GLU A 340 15.78 -10.49 -4.58
CA GLU A 340 16.01 -9.70 -5.78
C GLU A 340 15.39 -8.31 -5.57
N TYR A 341 16.22 -7.29 -5.73
CA TYR A 341 15.85 -5.90 -5.54
C TYR A 341 15.48 -5.24 -6.86
N GLU A 342 14.34 -4.57 -6.83
CA GLU A 342 13.92 -3.65 -7.87
C GLU A 342 14.59 -2.29 -7.65
N ALA A 343 14.96 -1.66 -8.76
CA ALA A 343 15.68 -0.39 -8.76
C ALA A 343 14.83 0.76 -8.19
N PRO A 344 15.47 1.85 -7.71
CA PRO A 344 14.76 3.03 -7.26
C PRO A 344 13.79 3.53 -8.32
N THR A 345 12.52 3.63 -7.95
CA THR A 345 11.47 4.36 -8.69
C THR A 345 11.75 5.86 -8.62
N ALA A 346 12.88 6.31 -9.14
CA ALA A 346 13.18 7.72 -9.35
C ALA A 346 12.68 8.13 -10.76
N PRO A 347 12.19 9.36 -10.95
CA PRO A 347 11.61 9.82 -12.21
C PRO A 347 12.58 9.70 -13.40
N PRO A 348 12.05 9.65 -14.64
CA PRO A 348 12.79 9.34 -15.87
C PRO A 348 14.00 10.22 -16.18
N ASP A 349 14.18 11.35 -15.50
CA ASP A 349 15.22 12.33 -15.80
C ASP A 349 16.60 12.04 -15.20
N SER A 350 16.76 10.96 -14.42
CA SER A 350 18.06 10.58 -13.86
C SER A 350 18.52 9.20 -14.31
N GLY A 351 18.56 8.98 -15.62
CA GLY A 351 19.21 7.80 -16.25
C GLY A 351 20.68 7.58 -15.84
N ASN A 352 21.26 8.41 -14.97
CA ASN A 352 22.62 8.31 -14.45
C ASN A 352 22.85 7.19 -13.43
N ASN A 353 21.81 6.67 -12.77
CA ASN A 353 21.94 5.59 -11.78
C ASN A 353 21.64 4.20 -12.34
N LEU A 354 21.41 4.09 -13.66
CA LEU A 354 21.21 2.81 -14.32
C LEU A 354 22.47 1.94 -14.24
N PRO A 355 22.34 0.63 -13.92
CA PRO A 355 23.44 -0.32 -14.03
C PRO A 355 24.07 -0.29 -15.42
N ARG A 356 25.40 -0.32 -15.48
CA ARG A 356 26.17 -0.23 -16.73
C ARG A 356 26.72 -1.59 -17.11
N VAL A 357 26.74 -1.87 -18.41
CA VAL A 357 27.35 -3.09 -18.97
C VAL A 357 28.45 -2.72 -19.96
N ALA A 358 29.54 -3.47 -19.94
CA ALA A 358 30.60 -3.42 -20.94
C ALA A 358 30.98 -4.86 -21.33
N ILE A 359 31.03 -5.12 -22.63
CA ILE A 359 31.35 -6.43 -23.21
C ILE A 359 32.74 -6.32 -23.83
N PHE A 360 33.60 -7.31 -23.53
CA PHE A 360 34.97 -7.37 -24.01
C PHE A 360 35.20 -8.66 -24.81
N HIS A 361 36.05 -8.58 -25.84
CA HIS A 361 36.66 -9.72 -26.51
C HIS A 361 38.17 -9.68 -26.23
N GLY A 362 38.64 -10.60 -25.39
CA GLY A 362 39.95 -10.45 -24.75
C GLY A 362 39.99 -9.16 -23.94
N GLN A 363 40.96 -8.29 -24.25
CA GLN A 363 41.10 -6.97 -23.62
C GLN A 363 40.36 -5.84 -24.37
N ARG A 364 39.82 -6.12 -25.57
CA ARG A 364 39.16 -5.09 -26.38
C ARG A 364 37.70 -4.97 -25.99
N LYS A 365 37.28 -3.78 -25.54
CA LYS A 365 35.86 -3.45 -25.38
C LYS A 365 35.17 -3.47 -26.74
N ILE A 366 34.16 -4.31 -26.92
CA ILE A 366 33.41 -4.47 -28.17
C ILE A 366 31.99 -3.87 -28.10
N ALA A 367 31.44 -3.70 -26.90
CA ALA A 367 30.16 -3.02 -26.70
C ALA A 367 30.05 -2.46 -25.28
N SER A 368 29.13 -1.51 -25.08
CA SER A 368 28.66 -1.11 -23.75
C SER A 368 27.27 -0.50 -23.83
N GLY A 369 26.57 -0.50 -22.72
CA GLY A 369 25.27 0.12 -22.58
C GLY A 369 24.90 0.35 -21.12
N ARG A 370 23.64 0.73 -20.92
CA ARG A 370 22.98 0.76 -19.62
C ARG A 370 21.83 -0.25 -19.70
N PHE A 371 21.55 -0.93 -18.60
CA PHE A 371 20.31 -1.70 -18.51
C PHE A 371 19.15 -0.72 -18.49
N GLU A 372 18.07 -1.01 -19.20
CA GLU A 372 16.82 -0.28 -19.07
C GLU A 372 16.13 -0.77 -17.78
N TYR A 373 15.47 0.14 -17.04
CA TYR A 373 14.56 -0.29 -15.97
C TYR A 373 13.35 -0.95 -16.64
N GLY A 374 13.03 -2.18 -16.22
CA GLY A 374 11.92 -2.96 -16.74
C GLY A 374 11.49 -3.98 -15.72
#